data_AF-A0AAD1SWS9-F1
#
_entry.id   AF-A0AAD1SWS9-F1
#
_cell.length_a   1.000
_cell.length_b   1.000
_cell.length_c   1.000
_cell.angle_alpha   90.00
_cell.angle_beta   90.00
_cell.angle_gamma   90.00
#
_symmetry.space_group_name_H-M   'P 1'
#
loop_
_entity.id
_entity.type
_entity.pdbx_description
1 polymer ?
#
loop_
_entity_poly.entity_id
_entity_poly.type
_entity_poly.pdbx_seq_one_letter_code
_entity_poly.pdbx_strand_id
1 'polypeptide(L)'
;CGEHGFFDGIRCICNKGYAGPRCENSTGECENGGFINNIICSCPTQFYGPTCQYANSTITVDTVELTIGVVVRITNEEYTDELQDETSEKYRTFVRKFKLQIFVARPCNYLW
;
A
#
# COMPACT_ATOMS: atom_id res chain seq x y z
N CYS A 1 27.67 31.10 -1.01
CA CYS A 1 26.95 29.94 -0.46
C CYS A 1 26.17 30.39 0.78
N GLY A 2 25.34 31.44 0.61
CA GLY A 2 24.80 32.19 1.75
C GLY A 2 25.90 32.57 2.76
N GLU A 3 25.52 32.62 4.03
CA GLU A 3 26.44 32.68 5.18
C GLU A 3 26.73 31.29 5.76
N HIS A 4 26.18 30.23 5.17
CA HIS A 4 26.16 28.88 5.72
C HIS A 4 26.99 27.88 4.92
N GLY A 5 28.02 28.34 4.20
CA GLY A 5 28.92 27.47 3.46
C GLY A 5 30.01 28.21 2.70
N PHE A 6 30.87 27.46 2.02
CA PHE A 6 31.93 27.99 1.15
C PHE A 6 31.81 27.46 -0.28
N PHE A 7 32.33 28.20 -1.26
CA PHE A 7 32.33 27.77 -2.67
C PHE A 7 33.67 27.10 -3.01
N ASP A 8 33.63 25.87 -3.51
CA ASP A 8 34.85 25.08 -3.84
C ASP A 8 35.34 25.28 -5.28
N GLY A 9 34.71 26.20 -6.04
CA GLY A 9 34.98 26.40 -7.47
C GLY A 9 33.96 25.73 -8.38
N ILE A 10 33.17 24.77 -7.87
CA ILE A 10 32.15 24.04 -8.62
C ILE A 10 30.77 24.21 -7.98
N ARG A 11 30.68 24.09 -6.65
CA ARG A 11 29.44 24.11 -5.90
C ARG A 11 29.62 24.69 -4.50
N CYS A 12 28.50 24.87 -3.80
CA CYS A 12 28.50 25.23 -2.40
C CYS A 12 28.66 24.00 -1.52
N ILE A 13 29.65 24.06 -0.63
CA ILE A 13 29.84 23.12 0.48
C ILE A 13 29.23 23.74 1.72
N CYS A 14 28.13 23.15 2.19
CA CYS A 14 27.36 23.70 3.30
C CYS A 14 27.89 23.28 4.67
N ASN A 15 27.77 24.18 5.63
CA ASN A 15 28.02 23.91 7.04
C ASN A 15 27.02 22.87 7.56
N LYS A 16 27.38 22.20 8.67
CA LYS A 16 26.50 21.23 9.31
C LYS A 16 25.14 21.87 9.63
N GLY A 17 24.07 21.19 9.25
CA GLY A 17 22.70 21.67 9.48
C GLY A 17 22.11 22.49 8.32
N TYR A 18 22.85 22.68 7.22
CA TYR A 18 22.36 23.41 6.05
C TYR A 18 22.47 22.60 4.75
N ALA A 19 21.50 22.80 3.86
CA ALA A 19 21.42 22.16 2.56
C ALA A 19 20.91 23.12 1.48
N GLY A 20 20.94 22.66 0.23
CA GLY A 20 20.53 23.43 -0.94
C GLY A 20 21.72 23.96 -1.75
N PRO A 21 21.48 24.36 -3.01
CA PRO A 21 22.54 24.80 -3.93
C PRO A 21 23.27 26.06 -3.44
N ARG A 22 22.66 26.84 -2.54
CA ARG A 22 23.25 28.03 -1.93
C ARG A 22 23.32 27.96 -0.40
N CYS A 23 23.11 26.77 0.20
CA CYS A 23 23.05 26.56 1.65
C CYS A 23 21.97 27.39 2.35
N GLU A 24 20.83 27.57 1.68
CA GLU A 24 19.70 28.40 2.11
C GLU A 24 18.71 27.66 3.02
N ASN A 25 18.75 26.32 3.04
CA ASN A 25 17.78 25.51 3.77
C ASN A 25 18.38 24.99 5.07
N SER A 26 17.76 25.33 6.21
CA SER A 26 18.05 24.69 7.50
C SER A 26 17.50 23.26 7.50
N THR A 27 18.21 22.34 8.13
CA THR A 27 17.85 20.90 8.24
C THR A 27 17.60 20.48 9.70
N GLY A 28 17.44 21.46 10.60
CA GLY A 28 17.38 21.22 12.05
C GLY A 28 16.13 20.49 12.54
N GLU A 29 15.00 20.58 11.81
CA GLU A 29 13.74 19.92 12.16
C GLU A 29 13.10 19.33 10.91
N CYS A 30 12.71 18.06 10.97
CA CYS A 30 12.01 17.37 9.89
C CYS A 30 10.51 17.44 10.12
N GLU A 31 9.76 17.78 9.07
CA GLU A 31 8.31 17.87 9.03
C GLU A 31 7.67 16.55 8.54
N ASN A 32 6.34 16.45 8.61
CA ASN A 32 5.55 15.40 7.98
C ASN A 32 6.00 13.96 8.30
N GLY A 33 6.45 13.71 9.54
CA GLY A 33 6.91 12.39 9.98
C GLY A 33 8.27 11.97 9.43
N GLY A 34 9.02 12.88 8.81
CA GLY A 34 10.43 12.67 8.50
C GLY A 34 11.28 12.56 9.76
N PHE A 35 12.38 11.82 9.67
CA PHE A 35 13.34 11.69 10.76
C PHE A 35 14.73 12.14 10.32
N ILE A 36 15.50 12.67 11.26
CA ILE A 36 16.87 13.09 11.00
C ILE A 36 17.71 11.84 10.75
N ASN A 37 18.27 11.72 9.55
CA ASN A 37 19.27 10.72 9.21
C ASN A 37 20.62 11.43 9.00
N ASN A 38 21.48 11.34 10.02
CA ASN A 38 22.71 12.11 10.15
C ASN A 38 22.48 13.64 10.19
N ILE A 39 22.38 14.27 9.02
CA ILE A 39 22.30 15.73 8.83
C ILE A 39 21.20 16.09 7.81
N ILE A 40 20.53 15.10 7.21
CA ILE A 40 19.49 15.32 6.20
C ILE A 40 18.22 14.62 6.68
N CYS A 41 17.06 15.22 6.42
CA CYS A 41 15.79 14.58 6.69
C CYS A 41 15.55 13.41 5.74
N SER A 42 15.27 12.23 6.30
CA SER A 42 14.74 11.09 5.55
C SER A 42 13.21 11.21 5.55
N CYS A 43 12.63 11.42 4.38
CA CYS A 43 11.20 11.66 4.23
C CYS A 43 10.41 10.35 3.99
N PRO A 44 9.16 10.26 4.47
CA PRO A 44 8.22 9.25 4.02
C PRO A 44 7.93 9.37 2.52
N THR A 45 7.42 8.31 1.89
CA THR A 45 7.26 8.22 0.42
C THR A 45 6.36 9.29 -0.19
N GLN A 46 5.50 9.93 0.60
CA GLN A 46 4.59 10.99 0.17
C GLN A 46 5.16 12.40 0.30
N PHE A 47 6.36 12.57 0.87
CA PHE A 47 6.94 13.90 1.14
C PHE A 47 8.37 14.04 0.61
N TYR A 48 8.75 15.28 0.30
CA TYR A 48 10.09 15.62 -0.18
C TYR A 48 10.52 17.02 0.27
N GLY A 49 11.78 17.35 0.00
CA GLY A 49 12.41 18.61 0.36
C GLY A 49 13.39 18.47 1.53
N PRO A 50 14.21 19.51 1.80
CA PRO A 50 15.23 19.50 2.85
C PRO A 50 14.70 19.16 4.25
N THR A 51 13.47 19.56 4.56
CA THR A 51 12.78 19.30 5.83
C THR A 51 11.54 18.44 5.65
N CYS A 52 11.37 17.78 4.49
CA CYS A 52 10.14 17.06 4.14
C CYS A 52 8.88 17.94 4.09
N GLN A 53 9.04 19.23 3.80
CA GLN A 53 7.95 20.22 3.83
C GLN A 53 6.97 20.12 2.66
N TYR A 54 7.34 19.43 1.57
CA TYR A 54 6.51 19.36 0.36
C TYR A 54 5.85 17.99 0.25
N ALA A 55 4.54 17.98 0.00
CA ALA A 55 3.82 16.77 -0.36
C ALA A 55 3.98 16.47 -1.86
N ASN A 56 4.08 15.19 -2.20
CA ASN A 56 3.98 14.73 -3.58
C ASN A 56 2.58 15.01 -4.13
N SER A 57 2.49 15.32 -5.42
CA SER A 57 1.20 15.54 -6.10
C SER A 57 0.43 14.25 -6.38
N THR A 58 1.06 13.10 -6.14
CA THR A 58 0.49 11.76 -6.33
C THR A 58 0.46 11.01 -5.02
N ILE A 59 -0.69 10.43 -4.71
CA ILE A 59 -0.88 9.52 -3.58
C ILE A 59 -0.79 8.11 -4.14
N THR A 60 0.20 7.34 -3.73
CA THR A 60 0.25 5.91 -4.02
C THR A 60 -0.76 5.20 -3.12
N VAL A 61 -1.79 4.61 -3.72
CA VAL A 61 -2.76 3.80 -3.00
C VAL A 61 -2.24 2.38 -2.98
N ASP A 62 -1.90 1.89 -1.79
CA ASP A 62 -1.59 0.48 -1.61
C ASP A 62 -2.88 -0.32 -1.69
N THR A 63 -2.91 -1.32 -2.57
CA THR A 63 -4.01 -2.29 -2.62
C THR A 63 -3.74 -3.37 -1.59
N VAL A 64 -4.72 -3.59 -0.71
CA VAL A 64 -4.64 -4.65 0.31
C VAL A 64 -5.54 -5.79 -0.16
N GLU A 65 -4.98 -6.98 -0.32
CA GLU A 65 -5.77 -8.18 -0.55
C GLU A 65 -6.49 -8.56 0.74
N LEU A 66 -7.83 -8.55 0.71
CA LEU A 66 -8.68 -8.98 1.82
C LEU A 66 -9.26 -10.36 1.50
N THR A 67 -8.95 -11.35 2.34
CA THR A 67 -9.59 -12.66 2.28
C THR A 67 -10.88 -12.63 3.10
N ILE A 68 -12.03 -12.83 2.45
CA ILE A 68 -13.33 -12.93 3.13
C ILE A 68 -13.65 -14.41 3.35
N GLY A 69 -13.74 -14.82 4.62
CA GLY A 69 -14.26 -16.14 4.97
C GLY A 69 -15.78 -16.17 4.83
N VAL A 70 -16.30 -16.97 3.89
CA VAL A 70 -17.74 -17.15 3.71
C VAL A 70 -18.15 -18.53 4.20
N VAL A 71 -19.13 -18.57 5.10
CA VAL A 71 -19.78 -19.81 5.53
C VAL A 71 -21.12 -19.91 4.82
N VAL A 72 -21.34 -21.00 4.11
CA VAL A 72 -22.55 -21.28 3.34
C VAL A 72 -23.25 -22.49 3.91
N ARG A 73 -24.58 -22.40 4.03
CA ARG A 73 -25.44 -23.51 4.45
C ARG A 73 -26.32 -23.93 3.28
N ILE A 74 -26.30 -25.21 2.95
CA ILE A 74 -27.11 -25.80 1.88
C ILE A 74 -28.47 -26.16 2.47
N THR A 75 -29.57 -25.74 1.81
CA THR A 75 -30.94 -25.96 2.29
C THR A 75 -31.83 -26.69 1.29
N ASN A 76 -31.37 -26.88 0.06
CA ASN A 76 -32.14 -27.46 -1.04
C ASN A 76 -31.73 -28.91 -1.39
N GLU A 77 -30.85 -29.50 -0.60
CA GLU A 77 -30.35 -30.87 -0.78
C GLU A 77 -30.33 -31.56 0.59
N GLU A 78 -30.68 -32.84 0.63
CA GLU A 78 -30.62 -33.65 1.84
C GLU A 78 -29.19 -34.18 2.05
N TYR A 79 -28.73 -34.17 3.31
CA TYR A 79 -27.42 -34.69 3.64
C TYR A 79 -27.45 -36.22 3.77
N THR A 80 -26.56 -36.91 3.07
CA THR A 80 -26.40 -38.37 3.12
C THR A 80 -24.95 -38.76 3.31
N ASP A 81 -24.68 -39.94 3.86
CA ASP A 81 -23.31 -40.41 4.15
C ASP A 81 -22.38 -40.43 2.91
N GLU A 82 -22.92 -40.67 1.71
CA GLU A 82 -22.16 -40.58 0.46
C GLU A 82 -21.55 -39.19 0.19
N LEU A 83 -22.13 -38.11 0.76
CA LEU A 83 -21.57 -36.76 0.65
C LEU A 83 -20.35 -36.55 1.56
N GLN A 84 -20.02 -37.50 2.43
CA GLN A 84 -18.76 -37.53 3.18
C GLN A 84 -17.62 -38.14 2.37
N ASP A 85 -17.93 -38.93 1.33
CA ASP A 85 -16.95 -39.58 0.47
C ASP A 85 -16.73 -38.76 -0.81
N GLU A 86 -15.56 -38.14 -0.92
CA GLU A 86 -15.19 -37.31 -2.06
C GLU A 86 -15.09 -38.09 -3.39
N THR A 87 -14.96 -39.41 -3.32
CA THR A 87 -14.90 -40.29 -4.49
C THR A 87 -16.30 -40.69 -4.99
N SER A 88 -17.34 -40.49 -4.18
CA SER A 88 -18.70 -40.87 -4.52
C SER A 88 -19.24 -40.07 -5.70
N GLU A 89 -20.09 -40.70 -6.49
CA GLU A 89 -20.76 -40.02 -7.60
C GLU A 89 -21.65 -38.88 -7.10
N LYS A 90 -22.27 -39.06 -5.93
CA LYS A 90 -23.17 -38.08 -5.31
C LYS A 90 -22.42 -36.82 -4.88
N TYR A 91 -21.27 -36.95 -4.21
CA TYR A 91 -20.41 -35.83 -3.86
C TYR A 91 -19.93 -35.09 -5.11
N ARG A 92 -19.40 -35.80 -6.11
CA ARG A 92 -18.87 -35.19 -7.33
C ARG A 92 -19.95 -34.44 -8.11
N THR A 93 -21.17 -34.97 -8.15
CA THR A 93 -22.33 -34.32 -8.79
C THR A 93 -22.78 -33.10 -8.00
N PHE A 94 -22.83 -33.20 -6.67
CA PHE A 94 -23.13 -32.07 -5.78
C PHE A 94 -22.13 -30.92 -5.99
N VAL A 95 -20.82 -31.19 -5.89
CA VAL A 95 -19.77 -30.18 -6.07
C VAL A 95 -19.85 -29.52 -7.45
N ARG A 96 -20.14 -30.28 -8.51
CA ARG A 96 -20.32 -29.74 -9.87
C ARG A 96 -21.48 -28.75 -9.92
N LYS A 97 -22.65 -29.14 -9.41
CA LYS A 97 -23.85 -28.27 -9.37
C LYS A 97 -23.61 -27.02 -8.51
N PHE A 98 -23.00 -27.21 -7.34
CA PHE A 98 -22.69 -26.14 -6.40
C PHE A 98 -21.74 -25.09 -7.02
N LYS A 99 -20.65 -25.54 -7.68
CA LYS A 99 -19.72 -24.65 -8.39
C LYS A 99 -20.38 -23.88 -9.53
N LEU A 100 -21.29 -24.51 -10.29
CA LEU A 100 -22.05 -23.83 -11.34
C LEU A 100 -22.92 -22.70 -10.79
N GLN A 101 -23.55 -22.90 -9.63
CA GLN A 101 -24.40 -21.88 -9.01
C GLN A 101 -23.59 -20.73 -8.39
N ILE A 102 -22.37 -20.99 -7.89
CA ILE A 102 -21.47 -19.94 -7.40
C ILE A 102 -20.87 -19.11 -8.55
N PHE A 103 -20.41 -19.74 -9.63
CA PHE A 103 -19.80 -19.01 -10.76
C PHE A 103 -20.82 -18.15 -11.54
N VAL A 104 -22.12 -18.43 -11.41
CA VAL A 104 -23.21 -17.63 -11.98
C VAL A 104 -23.63 -16.48 -11.05
N ALA A 105 -22.88 -16.21 -9.98
CA ALA A 105 -23.03 -14.97 -9.22
C ALA A 105 -22.76 -13.78 -10.16
N ARG A 106 -23.84 -13.11 -10.56
CA ARG A 106 -23.79 -11.89 -11.37
C ARG A 106 -22.81 -10.93 -10.70
N PRO A 107 -21.88 -10.30 -11.45
CA PRO A 107 -21.14 -9.19 -10.89
C PRO A 107 -22.15 -8.21 -10.30
N CYS A 108 -21.93 -7.78 -9.06
CA CYS A 108 -22.62 -6.63 -8.49
C CYS A 108 -22.25 -5.41 -9.34
N ASN A 109 -22.93 -5.24 -10.47
CA ASN A 109 -22.84 -4.04 -11.28
C ASN A 109 -23.62 -2.98 -10.54
N TYR A 110 -22.94 -2.27 -9.64
CA TYR A 110 -23.38 -0.98 -9.15
C TYR A 110 -23.22 0.03 -10.29
N LEU A 111 -24.17 0.02 -11.22
CA LEU A 111 -24.38 1.13 -12.13
C LEU A 111 -25.38 2.07 -11.45
N TRP A 112 -24.86 3.20 -11.03
CA TRP A 112 -25.61 4.36 -10.54
C TRP A 112 -26.32 5.06 -11.70
#